data_AF-A0A1A1WFY3-F1
#
_entry.id   AF-A0A1A1WFY3-F1
#
_cell.length_a   1.000
_cell.length_b   1.000
_cell.length_c   1.000
_cell.angle_alpha   90.00
_cell.angle_beta   90.00
_cell.angle_gamma   90.00
#
_symmetry.space_group_name_H-M   'P 1'
#
loop_
_entity.id
_entity.type
_entity.pdbx_description
1 polymer ?
#
loop_
_entity_poly.entity_id
_entity_poly.type
_entity_poly.pdbx_seq_one_letter_code
_entity_poly.pdbx_strand_id
1 'polypeptide(L)' 'MTRAEYTFALYAGALAEPGDRNPYSGRSLVLAKLWQRGYARNLRVRINSGPGMQTYFRGRVT' A
#
# COMPACT_ATOMS: atom_id res chain seq x y z
N MET A 1 10.20 -9.36 -18.37
CA MET A 1 10.05 -8.51 -17.17
C MET A 1 11.35 -8.48 -16.40
N THR A 2 11.74 -7.31 -15.90
CA THR A 2 13.00 -7.11 -15.16
C THR A 2 12.76 -6.97 -13.66
N ARG A 3 13.81 -7.17 -12.84
CA ARG A 3 13.76 -6.91 -11.40
C ARG A 3 13.36 -5.45 -11.09
N ALA A 4 13.78 -4.51 -11.93
CA ALA A 4 13.45 -3.10 -11.79
C ALA A 4 11.95 -2.85 -11.95
N GLU A 5 11.30 -3.46 -12.94
CA GLU A 5 9.85 -3.33 -13.17
C GLU A 5 9.03 -3.87 -12.00
N TYR A 6 9.43 -5.02 -11.43
CA TYR A 6 8.77 -5.57 -10.24
C TYR A 6 8.91 -4.63 -9.03
N THR A 7 10.11 -4.09 -8.84
CA THR A 7 10.41 -3.16 -7.75
C THR A 7 9.58 -1.88 -7.90
N PHE A 8 9.52 -1.35 -9.12
CA PHE A 8 8.74 -0.16 -9.43
C PHE A 8 7.24 -0.38 -9.18
N ALA A 9 6.66 -1.49 -9.64
CA ALA A 9 5.24 -1.76 -9.41
C ALA A 9 4.91 -1.87 -7.91
N LEU A 10 5.77 -2.52 -7.11
CA LEU A 10 5.60 -2.60 -5.66
C LEU A 10 5.63 -1.21 -5.00
N TYR A 11 6.63 -0.39 -5.32
CA TYR A 11 6.77 0.94 -4.74
C TYR A 11 5.70 1.94 -5.22
N ALA A 12 5.29 1.85 -6.48
CA ALA A 12 4.20 2.64 -7.02
C ALA A 12 2.90 2.40 -6.22
N GLY A 13 2.62 1.16 -5.83
CA GLY A 13 1.50 0.87 -4.94
C GLY A 13 1.70 1.44 -3.53
N ALA A 14 2.91 1.33 -2.98
CA ALA A 14 3.23 1.85 -1.65
C ALA A 14 3.13 3.39 -1.54
N LEU A 15 3.16 4.10 -2.66
CA LEU A 15 3.04 5.56 -2.74
C LEU A 15 1.66 6.04 -3.22
N ALA A 16 0.77 5.14 -3.65
CA ALA A 16 -0.54 5.50 -4.19
C ALA A 16 -1.51 6.01 -3.11
N GLU A 17 -2.43 6.89 -3.50
CA GLU A 17 -3.43 7.47 -2.60
C GLU A 17 -4.69 6.58 -2.44
N PRO A 18 -5.44 6.69 -1.32
CA PRO A 18 -6.74 6.04 -1.19
C PRO A 18 -7.67 6.36 -2.37
N GLY A 19 -8.15 5.32 -3.06
CA GLY A 19 -8.98 5.46 -4.26
C GLY A 19 -8.22 5.35 -5.59
N ASP A 20 -6.89 5.40 -5.60
CA ASP A 20 -6.10 5.26 -6.83
C ASP A 20 -6.34 3.90 -7.51
N ARG A 21 -6.46 3.95 -8.84
CA ARG A 21 -6.64 2.76 -9.67
C ARG A 21 -5.28 2.11 -9.96
N ASN A 22 -5.24 0.77 -9.94
CA ASN A 22 -4.05 0.01 -10.29
C ASN A 22 -3.72 0.16 -11.80
N PRO A 23 -2.60 0.79 -12.18
CA PRO A 23 -2.27 1.08 -13.57
C PRO A 23 -1.87 -0.17 -14.37
N TYR A 24 -1.62 -1.30 -13.69
CA TYR A 24 -1.27 -2.58 -14.31
C TYR A 24 -2.45 -3.52 -14.48
N SER A 25 -3.64 -3.14 -14.00
CA SER A 25 -4.87 -3.93 -14.19
C SER A 25 -5.12 -4.17 -15.67
N GLY A 26 -5.37 -5.43 -16.05
CA GLY A 26 -5.55 -5.84 -17.45
C GLY A 26 -4.28 -5.83 -18.32
N ARG A 27 -3.15 -5.31 -17.83
CA ARG A 27 -1.86 -5.29 -18.56
C ARG A 27 -0.92 -6.40 -18.11
N SER A 28 -0.81 -6.64 -16.80
CA SER A 28 0.02 -7.70 -16.24
C SER A 28 -0.48 -8.10 -14.85
N LEU A 29 -0.86 -9.36 -14.69
CA LEU A 29 -1.32 -9.90 -13.41
C LEU A 29 -0.25 -9.80 -12.32
N VAL A 30 1.02 -10.04 -12.68
CA VAL A 30 2.13 -10.02 -11.73
C VAL A 30 2.40 -8.61 -11.23
N LEU A 31 2.48 -7.61 -12.11
CA LEU A 31 2.65 -6.22 -11.71
C LEU A 31 1.44 -5.71 -10.91
N ALA A 32 0.23 -6.10 -11.33
CA ALA A 32 -0.98 -5.72 -10.60
C ALA A 32 -0.96 -6.23 -9.16
N LYS A 33 -0.54 -7.49 -8.92
CA LYS A 33 -0.41 -8.06 -7.57
C LYS A 33 0.69 -7.37 -6.74
N LEU A 34 1.81 -7.01 -7.35
CA LEU A 34 2.88 -6.28 -6.66
C LEU A 34 2.43 -4.88 -6.24
N TRP A 35 1.78 -4.16 -7.15
CA TRP A 35 1.17 -2.87 -6.84
C TRP A 35 0.14 -2.98 -5.72
N GLN A 36 -0.76 -3.97 -5.77
CA GLN A 36 -1.76 -4.19 -4.71
C GLN A 36 -1.10 -4.47 -3.36
N ARG A 37 0.00 -5.23 -3.31
CA ARG A 37 0.75 -5.46 -2.07
C ARG A 37 1.33 -4.17 -1.50
N GLY A 38 1.93 -3.33 -2.34
CA GLY A 38 2.43 -2.02 -1.93
C GLY A 38 1.30 -1.14 -1.38
N TYR A 39 0.18 -1.10 -2.10
CA TYR A 39 -1.01 -0.32 -1.75
C TYR A 39 -1.63 -0.76 -0.42
N ALA A 40 -1.83 -2.06 -0.22
CA ALA A 40 -2.33 -2.60 1.05
C ALA A 40 -1.40 -2.27 2.22
N ARG A 41 -0.08 -2.30 2.01
CA ARG A 41 0.90 -1.88 3.03
C ARG A 41 0.74 -0.40 3.37
N ASN A 42 0.61 0.48 2.38
CA ASN A 42 0.37 1.91 2.59
C ASN A 42 -0.91 2.15 3.39
N LEU A 43 -2.04 1.59 2.94
CA LEU A 43 -3.33 1.74 3.64
C LEU A 43 -3.25 1.26 5.09
N ARG A 44 -2.58 0.13 5.35
CA ARG A 44 -2.37 -0.37 6.71
C ARG A 44 -1.58 0.61 7.57
N VAL A 45 -0.54 1.25 7.03
CA VAL A 45 0.21 2.28 7.76
C VAL A 45 -0.69 3.47 8.08
N ARG A 46 -1.44 3.99 7.11
CA ARG A 46 -2.35 5.13 7.32
C ARG A 46 -3.39 4.86 8.40
N ILE A 47 -4.02 3.68 8.38
CA ILE A 47 -5.00 3.26 9.38
C ILE A 47 -4.36 3.22 10.77
N ASN A 48 -3.19 2.60 10.90
CA ASN A 48 -2.52 2.43 12.21
C ASN A 48 -1.90 3.72 12.75
N SER A 49 -1.54 4.65 11.87
CA SER A 49 -0.97 5.96 12.26
C SER A 49 -2.02 7.04 12.44
N GLY A 50 -3.30 6.78 12.13
CA GLY A 50 -4.39 7.74 12.27
C GLY A 50 -4.68 8.12 13.73
N PRO A 51 -5.29 9.30 13.97
CA PRO A 51 -5.51 9.83 15.32
C PRO A 51 -6.34 8.88 16.21
N GLY A 52 -7.33 8.18 15.65
CA GLY A 52 -8.12 7.19 16.40
C GLY A 52 -7.27 6.02 16.92
N MET A 53 -6.37 5.48 16.10
CA MET A 53 -5.46 4.41 16.52
C MET A 53 -4.39 4.92 17.49
N GLN A 54 -3.89 6.14 17.32
CA GLN A 54 -2.98 6.74 18.30
C GLN A 54 -3.64 6.90 19.68
N THR A 55 -4.89 7.37 19.73
CA THR A 55 -5.66 7.44 20.98
C THR A 55 -5.85 6.06 21.61
N TYR A 56 -6.20 5.05 20.81
CA TYR A 56 -6.31 3.66 21.26
C TYR A 56 -5.01 3.14 21.86
N PHE A 57 -3.87 3.35 21.19
CA PHE A 57 -2.57 2.93 21.72
C PHE A 57 -2.21 3.65 23.01
N ARG A 58 -2.49 4.95 23.14
CA ARG A 58 -2.27 5.68 24.41
C ARG A 58 -3.09 5.10 25.56
N GLY A 59 -4.36 4.78 25.34
CA GLY A 59 -5.23 4.18 26.36
C GLY A 59 -4.90 2.73 26.74
N ARG A 60 -4.09 2.01 25.93
CA ARG A 60 -3.61 0.65 26.26
C ARG A 60 -2.32 0.61 27.08
N VAL A 61 -1.58 1.72 27.13
CA VAL A 61 -0.27 1.81 27.81
C VAL A 61 -0.43 2.33 29.26
N THR A 62 -1.65 2.73 29.64
CA THR A 62 -2.10 3.03 31.01
C THR A 62 -2.79 1.83 31.63
#